data_AF-A0A812UFA6-F1
#
_entry.id   AF-A0A812UFA6-F1
#
_cell.length_a   1.000
_cell.length_b   1.000
_cell.length_c   1.000
_cell.angle_alpha   90.00
_cell.angle_beta   90.00
_cell.angle_gamma   90.00
#
_symmetry.space_group_name_H-M   'P 1'
#
loop_
_entity.id
_entity.type
_entity.pdbx_description
1 polymer ?
#
loop_
_entity_poly.entity_id
_entity_poly.type
_entity_poly.pdbx_seq_one_letter_code
_entity_poly.pdbx_strand_id
1 'polypeptide(L)'
;MSSSDKAGPVEDGRSQSEHATEHERSSMPHDLGSCDPCIFFALSAGCQRRACPFCHIHTPIFEIRPQRPGKQIRMRLKRTMLNIMQCRESSPDRAHDEMQRFARKSPFARTLLTSYLETHADVEASGSLAADGVHGQPTVGSSEDWPDPLELESFLKGKPLAL
;
A
#
# COMPACT_ATOMS: atom_id res chain seq x y z
N MET A 1 59.20 -7.25 55.99
CA MET A 1 58.18 -6.58 55.16
C MET A 1 57.58 -7.64 54.27
N SER A 2 56.27 -7.81 54.37
CA SER A 2 55.49 -8.98 53.98
C SER A 2 55.47 -9.23 52.47
N SER A 3 55.48 -10.48 52.05
CA SER A 3 55.05 -10.88 50.71
C SER A 3 54.33 -12.21 50.84
N SER A 4 53.00 -12.12 50.75
CA SER A 4 52.06 -13.22 50.90
C SER A 4 51.87 -13.91 49.55
N ASP A 5 52.01 -15.24 49.57
CA ASP A 5 51.46 -16.15 48.58
C ASP A 5 49.94 -15.93 48.41
N LYS A 6 49.46 -15.95 47.17
CA LYS A 6 48.05 -16.26 46.93
C LYS A 6 47.88 -17.11 45.67
N ALA A 7 47.43 -18.33 45.93
CA ALA A 7 47.10 -19.37 44.98
C ALA A 7 45.89 -19.01 44.10
N GLY A 8 46.02 -19.33 42.81
CA GLY A 8 45.22 -20.36 42.13
C GLY A 8 43.75 -20.07 41.72
N PRO A 9 43.28 -20.68 40.62
CA PRO A 9 42.14 -20.23 39.82
C PRO A 9 40.86 -21.07 40.02
N VAL A 10 39.70 -20.55 39.62
CA VAL A 10 38.56 -21.35 39.14
C VAL A 10 37.76 -20.57 38.10
N GLU A 11 37.63 -21.20 36.94
CA GLU A 11 36.72 -20.88 35.84
C GLU A 11 35.28 -21.18 36.26
N ASP A 12 34.31 -20.37 35.83
CA ASP A 12 32.96 -20.89 35.58
C ASP A 12 32.31 -20.12 34.44
N GLY A 13 32.17 -20.81 33.31
CA GLY A 13 31.47 -20.34 32.14
C GLY A 13 29.97 -20.30 32.40
N ARG A 14 29.34 -19.20 32.00
CA ARG A 14 27.90 -19.19 31.77
C ARG A 14 27.60 -18.47 30.46
N SER A 15 27.59 -19.26 29.40
CA SER A 15 26.86 -18.99 28.18
C SER A 15 25.38 -18.80 28.51
N GLN A 16 24.84 -17.62 28.26
CA GLN A 16 23.42 -17.47 27.94
C GLN A 16 23.30 -16.52 26.75
N SER A 17 23.05 -17.15 25.61
CA SER A 17 22.42 -16.58 24.43
C SER A 17 20.99 -16.18 24.76
N GLU A 18 20.64 -14.91 24.57
CA GLU A 18 19.24 -14.50 24.45
C GLU A 18 19.11 -13.68 23.17
N HIS A 19 18.80 -14.39 22.09
CA HIS A 19 18.21 -13.85 20.88
C HIS A 19 16.86 -13.23 21.26
N ALA A 20 16.85 -11.94 21.61
CA ALA A 20 15.64 -11.15 21.58
C ALA A 20 15.30 -10.85 20.11
N THR A 21 14.77 -11.85 19.40
CA THR A 21 13.86 -11.59 18.28
C THR A 21 12.52 -11.17 18.87
N GLU A 22 12.52 -10.01 19.51
CA GLU A 22 11.29 -9.35 19.88
C GLU A 22 10.78 -8.73 18.58
N HIS A 23 9.94 -9.49 17.89
CA HIS A 23 8.95 -8.90 17.01
C HIS A 23 8.12 -7.98 17.91
N GLU A 24 8.57 -6.74 18.05
CA GLU A 24 7.78 -5.62 18.50
C GLU A 24 6.58 -5.56 17.56
N ARG A 25 5.55 -6.35 17.88
CA ARG A 25 4.18 -6.02 17.52
C ARG A 25 3.99 -4.68 18.18
N SER A 26 4.21 -3.63 17.40
CA SER A 26 3.91 -2.26 17.74
C SER A 26 2.41 -2.19 18.03
N SER A 27 2.04 -2.59 19.24
CA SER A 27 0.82 -2.24 19.92
C SER A 27 0.93 -0.75 20.22
N MET A 28 1.03 0.08 19.18
CA MET A 28 0.95 1.53 19.33
C MET A 28 -0.45 1.78 19.90
N PRO A 29 -0.58 2.39 21.09
CA PRO A 29 -1.88 2.73 21.60
C PRO A 29 -2.57 3.60 20.56
N HIS A 30 -3.80 3.24 20.23
CA HIS A 30 -4.65 4.00 19.30
C HIS A 30 -5.04 5.38 19.84
N ASP A 31 -4.55 5.75 21.03
CA ASP A 31 -4.72 7.05 21.64
C ASP A 31 -4.17 8.16 20.72
N LEU A 32 -5.06 9.09 20.40
CA LEU A 32 -4.82 10.35 19.67
C LEU A 32 -4.51 10.26 18.17
N GLY A 33 -4.81 9.14 17.48
CA GLY A 33 -4.65 9.09 16.02
C GLY A 33 -3.19 9.13 15.54
N SER A 34 -2.25 8.77 16.42
CA SER A 34 -0.82 8.58 16.10
C SER A 34 -0.54 7.29 15.30
N CYS A 35 -1.54 6.44 15.16
CA CYS A 35 -1.44 5.20 14.42
C CYS A 35 -1.46 5.44 12.91
N ASP A 36 -0.91 4.47 12.17
CA ASP A 36 -0.81 4.54 10.72
C ASP A 36 -2.01 3.83 10.05
N PRO A 37 -2.99 4.57 9.51
CA PRO A 37 -4.25 3.99 9.05
C PRO A 37 -4.09 3.22 7.73
N CYS A 38 -4.75 2.08 7.64
CA CYS A 38 -4.79 1.26 6.45
C CYS A 38 -5.64 1.93 5.37
N ILE A 39 -5.08 2.16 4.19
CA ILE A 39 -5.84 2.75 3.08
C ILE A 39 -6.96 1.84 2.57
N PHE A 40 -6.79 0.52 2.63
CA PHE A 40 -7.75 -0.45 2.10
C PHE A 40 -8.95 -0.64 3.01
N PHE A 41 -8.79 -0.38 4.32
CA PHE A 41 -9.88 -0.56 5.27
C PHE A 41 -11.07 0.36 4.97
N ALA A 42 -10.81 1.54 4.40
CA ALA A 42 -11.84 2.50 4.00
C ALA A 42 -12.45 2.23 2.62
N LEU A 43 -11.92 1.26 1.85
CA LEU A 43 -12.46 0.90 0.54
C LEU A 43 -13.68 -0.02 0.70
N SER A 44 -14.54 -0.06 -0.32
CA SER A 44 -15.70 -0.98 -0.36
C SER A 44 -15.30 -2.45 -0.19
N ALA A 45 -14.19 -2.87 -0.82
CA ALA A 45 -13.66 -4.22 -0.71
C ALA A 45 -13.01 -4.53 0.65
N GLY A 46 -12.74 -3.50 1.46
CA GLY A 46 -12.02 -3.61 2.72
C GLY A 46 -10.55 -4.06 2.56
N CYS A 47 -9.86 -4.18 3.70
CA CYS A 47 -8.51 -4.74 3.74
C CYS A 47 -8.57 -6.28 3.80
N GLN A 48 -7.99 -6.95 2.80
CA GLN A 48 -7.99 -8.42 2.71
C GLN A 48 -6.82 -9.08 3.44
N ARG A 49 -5.88 -8.31 4.00
CA ARG A 49 -4.69 -8.84 4.67
C ARG A 49 -5.04 -9.29 6.09
N ARG A 50 -4.97 -10.61 6.35
CA ARG A 50 -5.34 -11.22 7.64
C ARG A 50 -4.58 -10.65 8.84
N ALA A 51 -3.29 -10.40 8.67
CA ALA A 51 -2.41 -9.81 9.68
C ALA A 51 -1.87 -8.46 9.18
N CYS A 52 -2.79 -7.50 8.98
CA CYS A 52 -2.42 -6.16 8.53
C CYS A 52 -1.68 -5.41 9.66
N PRO A 53 -0.48 -4.86 9.41
CA PRO A 53 0.26 -4.08 10.41
C PRO A 53 -0.26 -2.63 10.55
N PHE A 54 -1.24 -2.23 9.73
CA PHE A 54 -1.79 -0.87 9.72
C PHE A 54 -3.12 -0.81 10.49
N CYS A 55 -3.44 0.37 11.00
CA CYS A 55 -4.63 0.59 11.81
C CYS A 55 -5.91 0.46 10.97
N HIS A 56 -6.84 -0.35 11.46
CA HIS A 56 -8.20 -0.53 10.90
C HIS A 56 -9.26 0.18 11.75
N ILE A 57 -8.87 1.02 12.71
CA ILE A 57 -9.81 1.76 13.57
C ILE A 57 -10.00 3.17 13.02
N HIS A 58 -8.90 3.85 12.74
CA HIS A 58 -8.93 5.20 12.20
C HIS A 58 -8.96 5.15 10.69
N THR A 59 -9.93 5.84 10.11
CA THR A 59 -9.85 6.21 8.71
C THR A 59 -8.92 7.43 8.60
N PRO A 60 -8.11 7.49 7.53
CA PRO A 60 -7.23 8.62 7.30
C PRO A 60 -8.08 9.88 7.02
N ILE A 61 -8.12 10.78 7.99
CA ILE A 61 -8.84 12.05 7.91
C ILE A 61 -8.01 13.02 7.07
N PHE A 62 -8.38 13.21 5.81
CA PHE A 62 -7.81 14.27 4.97
C PHE A 62 -8.93 14.95 4.17
N GLU A 63 -9.54 15.97 4.78
CA GLU A 63 -10.63 16.78 4.18
C GLU A 63 -10.12 17.81 3.16
N ILE A 64 -8.80 17.90 2.95
CA ILE A 64 -8.21 18.85 2.03
C ILE A 64 -8.28 18.27 0.62
N ARG A 65 -9.07 18.91 -0.25
CA ARG A 65 -9.02 18.64 -1.70
C ARG A 65 -7.57 18.81 -2.17
N PRO A 66 -6.90 17.74 -2.60
CA PRO A 66 -5.48 17.83 -2.89
C PRO A 66 -5.25 18.74 -4.09
N GLN A 67 -4.29 19.66 -3.96
CA GLN A 67 -3.87 20.48 -5.10
C GLN A 67 -3.42 19.55 -6.22
N ARG A 68 -4.03 19.70 -7.40
CA ARG A 68 -3.78 18.82 -8.54
C ARG A 68 -2.34 19.02 -9.01
N PRO A 69 -1.47 17.99 -8.96
CA PRO A 69 -0.10 18.13 -9.42
C PRO A 69 -0.03 18.40 -10.92
N GLY A 70 1.09 18.99 -11.36
CA GLY A 70 1.37 19.17 -12.78
C GLY A 70 1.43 17.85 -13.57
N LYS A 71 1.20 17.90 -14.89
CA LYS A 71 1.08 16.73 -15.77
C LYS A 71 2.23 15.71 -15.58
N GLN A 72 3.47 16.17 -15.55
CA GLN A 72 4.64 15.28 -15.41
C GLN A 72 4.64 14.50 -14.09
N ILE A 73 4.27 15.14 -12.98
CA ILE A 73 4.19 14.49 -11.67
C ILE A 73 3.07 13.45 -11.67
N ARG A 74 1.90 13.81 -12.19
CA ARG A 74 0.76 12.87 -12.29
C ARG A 74 1.13 11.62 -13.10
N MET A 75 1.82 11.79 -14.22
CA MET A 75 2.27 10.67 -15.06
C MET A 75 3.25 9.74 -14.32
N ARG A 76 4.19 10.31 -13.56
CA ARG A 76 5.14 9.53 -12.74
C ARG A 76 4.42 8.75 -11.64
N LEU A 77 3.45 9.38 -10.96
CA LEU A 77 2.65 8.74 -9.93
C LEU A 77 1.79 7.61 -10.51
N LYS A 78 1.11 7.84 -11.66
CA LYS A 78 0.32 6.80 -12.36
C LYS A 78 1.19 5.60 -12.74
N ARG A 79 2.36 5.84 -13.35
CA ARG A 79 3.28 4.74 -13.72
C ARG A 79 3.75 3.96 -12.49
N THR A 80 4.11 4.66 -11.42
CA THR A 80 4.54 4.02 -10.16
C THR A 80 3.44 3.15 -9.59
N MET A 81 2.19 3.65 -9.55
CA MET A 81 1.03 2.90 -9.08
C MET A 81 0.82 1.63 -9.91
N LEU A 82 0.78 1.74 -11.24
CA LEU A 82 0.55 0.59 -12.13
C LEU A 82 1.65 -0.48 -11.98
N ASN A 83 2.90 -0.08 -11.79
CA ASN A 83 3.99 -1.02 -11.53
C ASN A 83 3.79 -1.78 -10.21
N ILE A 84 3.34 -1.09 -9.15
CA ILE A 84 3.00 -1.75 -7.87
C ILE A 84 1.82 -2.73 -8.07
N MET A 85 0.81 -2.36 -8.88
CA MET A 85 -0.34 -3.23 -9.14
C MET A 85 0.05 -4.53 -9.83
N GLN A 86 1.01 -4.47 -10.76
CA GLN A 86 1.46 -5.64 -11.50
C GLN A 86 2.06 -6.74 -10.60
N CYS A 87 2.61 -6.37 -9.44
CA CYS A 87 3.18 -7.30 -8.47
C CYS A 87 2.14 -7.90 -7.50
N ARG A 88 0.86 -7.49 -7.58
CA ARG A 88 -0.19 -7.88 -6.61
C ARG A 88 -0.48 -9.37 -6.62
N GLU A 89 -0.52 -10.00 -7.78
CA GLU A 89 -0.83 -11.43 -7.91
C GLU A 89 0.33 -12.31 -7.38
N SER A 90 1.56 -11.99 -7.77
CA SER A 90 2.75 -12.74 -7.33
C SER A 90 3.11 -12.53 -5.86
N SER A 91 2.76 -11.37 -5.28
CA SER A 91 3.14 -11.01 -3.91
C SER A 91 2.14 -10.06 -3.24
N PRO A 92 0.97 -10.54 -2.81
CA PRO A 92 -0.12 -9.69 -2.33
C PRO A 92 0.26 -8.87 -1.09
N ASP A 93 0.98 -9.47 -0.13
CA ASP A 93 1.43 -8.77 1.09
C ASP A 93 2.43 -7.65 0.78
N ARG A 94 3.36 -7.89 -0.16
CA ARG A 94 4.34 -6.86 -0.56
C ARG A 94 3.67 -5.73 -1.32
N ALA A 95 2.80 -6.07 -2.27
CA ALA A 95 2.03 -5.08 -3.02
C ALA A 95 1.15 -4.24 -2.07
N HIS A 96 0.55 -4.88 -1.06
CA HIS A 96 -0.18 -4.19 0.00
C HIS A 96 0.69 -3.15 0.73
N ASP A 97 1.90 -3.52 1.17
CA ASP A 97 2.81 -2.57 1.84
C ASP A 97 3.30 -1.45 0.92
N GLU A 98 3.61 -1.76 -0.33
CA GLU A 98 4.04 -0.78 -1.32
C GLU A 98 2.93 0.21 -1.68
N MET A 99 1.68 -0.25 -1.79
CA MET A 99 0.50 0.59 -1.98
C MET A 99 0.29 1.56 -0.82
N GLN A 100 0.45 1.08 0.42
CA GLN A 100 0.34 1.92 1.62
C GLN A 100 1.41 3.02 1.61
N ARG A 101 2.66 2.65 1.33
CA ARG A 101 3.76 3.62 1.19
C ARG A 101 3.50 4.60 0.04
N PHE A 102 2.98 4.13 -1.09
CA PHE A 102 2.65 4.98 -2.24
C PHE A 102 1.57 6.01 -1.90
N ALA A 103 0.48 5.60 -1.27
CA ALA A 103 -0.59 6.50 -0.85
C ALA A 103 -0.11 7.60 0.11
N ARG A 104 0.91 7.32 0.93
CA ARG A 104 1.50 8.32 1.85
C ARG A 104 2.38 9.35 1.18
N LYS A 105 2.88 9.09 -0.03
CA LYS A 105 3.77 10.04 -0.73
C LYS A 105 3.07 11.36 -1.02
N SER A 106 1.76 11.33 -1.28
CA SER A 106 0.97 12.55 -1.43
C SER A 106 -0.54 12.24 -1.34
N PRO A 107 -1.36 13.24 -0.93
CA PRO A 107 -2.81 13.15 -1.01
C PRO A 107 -3.34 12.76 -2.40
N PHE A 108 -2.73 13.27 -3.47
CA PHE A 108 -3.09 12.90 -4.84
C PHE A 108 -2.79 11.41 -5.15
N ALA A 109 -1.65 10.88 -4.71
CA ALA A 109 -1.29 9.47 -4.90
C ALA A 109 -2.30 8.55 -4.21
N ARG A 110 -2.76 8.94 -3.02
CA ARG A 110 -3.84 8.24 -2.31
C ARG A 110 -5.14 8.25 -3.11
N THR A 111 -5.64 9.42 -3.51
CA THR A 111 -6.88 9.54 -4.30
C THR A 111 -6.79 8.73 -5.59
N LEU A 112 -5.65 8.78 -6.27
CA LEU A 112 -5.38 8.02 -7.49
C LEU A 112 -5.50 6.50 -7.24
N LEU A 113 -4.89 6.00 -6.16
CA LEU A 113 -4.92 4.59 -5.82
C LEU A 113 -6.32 4.14 -5.36
N THR A 114 -6.97 4.91 -4.50
CA THR A 114 -8.34 4.63 -4.03
C THR A 114 -9.30 4.55 -5.21
N SER A 115 -9.31 5.55 -6.09
CA SER A 115 -10.15 5.56 -7.29
C SER A 115 -9.88 4.36 -8.18
N TYR A 116 -8.62 4.01 -8.42
CA TYR A 116 -8.26 2.84 -9.24
C TYR A 116 -8.81 1.55 -8.63
N LEU A 117 -8.61 1.33 -7.33
CA LEU A 117 -9.04 0.10 -6.66
C LEU A 117 -10.57 -0.02 -6.62
N GLU A 118 -11.28 1.08 -6.39
CA GLU A 118 -12.76 1.09 -6.42
C GLU A 118 -13.29 0.79 -7.82
N THR A 119 -12.70 1.37 -8.87
CA THR A 119 -13.13 1.10 -10.26
C THR A 119 -12.85 -0.32 -10.74
N HIS A 120 -11.81 -0.97 -10.21
CA HIS A 120 -11.39 -2.30 -10.67
C HIS A 120 -11.84 -3.44 -9.75
N ALA A 121 -12.32 -3.15 -8.53
CA ALA A 121 -12.87 -4.17 -7.63
C ALA A 121 -14.17 -4.81 -8.16
N ASP A 122 -14.99 -4.05 -8.91
CA ASP A 122 -16.27 -4.53 -9.43
C ASP A 122 -16.12 -5.52 -10.61
N VAL A 123 -14.99 -5.44 -11.33
CA VAL A 123 -14.71 -6.29 -12.49
C VAL A 123 -14.30 -7.70 -12.04
N GLU A 124 -13.56 -7.83 -10.93
CA GLU A 124 -13.18 -9.13 -10.37
C GLU A 124 -14.38 -9.87 -9.73
N ALA A 125 -15.35 -9.13 -9.18
CA ALA A 125 -16.57 -9.72 -8.61
C ALA A 125 -17.56 -10.21 -9.68
N SER A 126 -17.53 -9.62 -10.88
CA SER A 126 -18.48 -9.92 -11.97
C SER A 126 -18.01 -11.04 -12.92
N GLY A 127 -16.80 -11.57 -12.74
CA GLY A 127 -16.22 -12.62 -13.59
C GLY A 127 -16.75 -14.05 -13.39
N SER A 128 -17.83 -14.26 -12.62
CA SER A 128 -18.35 -15.60 -12.33
C SER A 128 -19.84 -15.82 -12.57
N LEU A 129 -20.51 -14.97 -13.36
CA LEU A 129 -21.84 -15.27 -13.88
C LEU A 129 -21.98 -14.82 -15.33
N ALA A 130 -21.99 -15.80 -16.24
CA ALA A 130 -22.39 -15.59 -17.62
C ALA A 130 -23.91 -15.40 -17.71
N ALA A 131 -24.31 -14.44 -18.57
CA ALA A 131 -25.61 -14.22 -19.20
C ALA A 131 -26.84 -13.98 -18.30
N ASP A 132 -27.40 -12.77 -18.30
CA ASP A 132 -28.41 -12.32 -19.27
C ASP A 132 -28.72 -10.84 -19.02
N GLY A 133 -28.99 -10.08 -20.09
CA GLY A 133 -28.99 -8.61 -20.06
C GLY A 133 -30.22 -7.93 -19.46
N VAL A 134 -30.09 -6.64 -19.17
CA VAL A 134 -30.98 -5.56 -19.62
C VAL A 134 -30.56 -4.21 -19.00
N HIS A 135 -30.45 -3.21 -19.87
CA HIS A 135 -30.36 -1.76 -19.68
C HIS A 135 -30.53 -1.14 -18.27
N GLY A 136 -29.60 -0.25 -17.91
CA GLY A 136 -29.79 0.75 -16.85
C GLY A 136 -28.54 1.56 -16.54
N GLN A 137 -28.23 2.56 -17.35
CA GLN A 137 -27.13 3.51 -17.15
C GLN A 137 -27.50 4.52 -16.05
N PRO A 138 -26.60 4.82 -15.09
CA PRO A 138 -26.56 6.11 -14.42
C PRO A 138 -25.38 6.91 -14.97
N THR A 139 -25.68 7.96 -15.72
CA THR A 139 -24.72 9.00 -16.08
C THR A 139 -24.37 9.80 -14.84
N VAL A 140 -23.15 9.62 -14.31
CA VAL A 140 -22.50 10.67 -13.52
C VAL A 140 -21.18 11.01 -14.21
N GLY A 141 -21.16 12.21 -14.79
CA GLY A 141 -20.03 12.73 -15.54
C GLY A 141 -18.83 12.96 -14.63
N SER A 142 -17.76 12.22 -14.88
CA SER A 142 -16.39 12.71 -14.74
C SER A 142 -15.51 11.89 -15.68
N SER A 143 -15.65 12.15 -16.98
CA SER A 143 -14.73 11.64 -18.01
C SER A 143 -13.37 12.34 -17.85
N GLU A 144 -12.58 11.87 -16.88
CA GLU A 144 -11.15 11.81 -17.11
C GLU A 144 -10.93 10.53 -17.92
N ASP A 145 -10.85 10.69 -19.24
CA ASP A 145 -10.47 9.65 -20.19
C ASP A 145 -9.14 9.04 -19.73
N TRP A 146 -9.23 7.90 -19.03
CA TRP A 146 -8.07 7.17 -18.52
C TRP A 146 -7.55 6.31 -19.66
N PRO A 147 -6.37 6.61 -20.24
CA PRO A 147 -5.83 5.75 -21.28
C PRO A 147 -5.56 4.36 -20.69
N ASP A 148 -5.93 3.35 -21.47
CA ASP A 148 -5.63 1.94 -21.26
C ASP A 148 -4.15 1.81 -20.84
N PRO A 149 -3.83 1.05 -19.78
CA PRO A 149 -2.44 0.75 -19.39
C PRO A 149 -1.53 0.39 -20.57
N LEU A 150 -2.05 -0.29 -21.61
CA LEU A 150 -1.30 -0.67 -22.82
C LEU A 150 -1.13 0.49 -23.83
N GLU A 151 -2.09 1.42 -23.90
CA GLU A 151 -1.94 2.65 -24.68
C GLU A 151 -0.90 3.60 -24.07
N LEU A 152 -0.84 3.65 -22.74
CA LEU A 152 0.13 4.48 -22.03
C LEU A 152 1.57 4.00 -22.29
N GLU A 153 1.78 2.69 -22.38
CA GLU A 153 3.07 2.10 -22.77
C GLU A 153 3.42 2.42 -24.23
N SER A 154 2.42 2.36 -25.12
CA SER A 154 2.58 2.68 -26.55
C SER A 154 2.94 4.14 -26.81
N PHE A 155 2.34 5.08 -26.06
CA PHE A 155 2.64 6.51 -26.16
C PHE A 155 4.04 6.86 -25.64
N LEU A 156 4.50 6.18 -24.59
CA LEU A 156 5.85 6.33 -24.05
C LEU A 156 6.93 5.70 -24.93
N LYS A 157 6.56 4.76 -25.81
CA LYS A 157 7.44 4.17 -26.82
C LYS A 157 7.63 5.06 -28.06
N GLY A 158 7.07 6.28 -28.06
CA GLY A 158 7.32 7.28 -29.10
C GLY A 158 6.59 7.03 -30.42
N LYS A 159 5.45 6.33 -30.42
CA LYS A 159 4.61 6.19 -31.61
C LYS A 159 3.87 7.51 -31.87
N PRO A 160 4.10 8.21 -33.00
CA PRO A 160 3.30 9.39 -33.34
C PRO A 160 1.86 8.96 -33.62
N LEU A 161 0.89 9.75 -33.14
CA LEU A 161 -0.51 9.63 -33.52
C LEU A 161 -0.60 9.91 -35.03
N ALA A 162 -1.06 8.92 -35.78
CA ALA A 162 -1.45 9.14 -37.17
C ALA A 162 -2.71 10.02 -37.15
N LEU A 163 -2.55 11.26 -37.62
CA LEU A 163 -3.64 12.15 -38.00
C LEU A 163 -4.26 11.66 -39.32
#